data_AF-R7A9M4-F1
#
_entry.id   AF-R7A9M4-F1
#
_cell.length_a   1.000
_cell.length_b   1.000
_cell.length_c   1.000
_cell.angle_alpha   90.00
_cell.angle_beta   90.00
_cell.angle_gamma   90.00
#
_symmetry.space_group_name_H-M   'P 1'
#
loop_
_entity.id
_entity.type
_entity.pdbx_description
1 polymer ?
#
loop_
_entity_poly.entity_id
_entity_poly.type
_entity_poly.pdbx_seq_one_letter_code
_entity_poly.pdbx_strand_id
1 'polypeptide(L)'
;MIQSVRVSPLSLRLTGTSDTLDSILNDDQILFSIDGILLSDGSCQDLFEYQYVGEEQEMLTAGGEFKEIVPLETMIGVRIKGSDFYFQKAEAE
;
A
#
# COMPACT_ATOMS: atom_id res chain seq x y z
N MET A 1 -12.15 -3.90 -2.31
CA MET A 1 -11.72 -4.01 -0.90
C MET A 1 -10.25 -4.44 -0.89
N ILE A 2 -9.39 -3.96 0.02
CA ILE A 2 -8.00 -4.49 0.12
C ILE A 2 -8.10 -5.94 0.61
N GLN A 3 -7.66 -6.88 -0.21
CA GLN A 3 -7.72 -8.32 0.08
C GLN A 3 -6.40 -8.86 0.58
N SER A 4 -5.29 -8.32 0.08
CA SER A 4 -3.95 -8.76 0.47
C SER A 4 -3.00 -7.58 0.55
N VAL A 5 -2.12 -7.66 1.53
CA VAL A 5 -0.98 -6.76 1.70
C VAL A 5 0.27 -7.63 1.76
N ARG A 6 1.24 -7.31 0.91
CA ARG A 6 2.59 -7.87 0.95
C ARG A 6 3.56 -6.73 1.22
N VAL A 7 4.30 -6.85 2.31
CA VAL A 7 5.34 -5.90 2.69
C VAL A 7 6.67 -6.63 2.64
N SER A 8 7.67 -5.98 2.05
CA SER A 8 9.07 -6.38 2.13
C SER A 8 9.90 -5.18 2.60
N PRO A 9 11.16 -5.37 3.00
CA PRO A 9 12.02 -4.25 3.35
C PRO A 9 12.27 -3.25 2.21
N LEU A 10 11.92 -3.60 0.97
CA LEU A 10 12.18 -2.79 -0.22
C LEU A 10 10.90 -2.34 -0.93
N SER A 11 9.73 -2.87 -0.57
CA SER A 11 8.51 -2.59 -1.31
C SER A 11 7.24 -2.90 -0.55
N LEU A 12 6.17 -2.25 -0.98
CA LEU A 12 4.80 -2.55 -0.60
C LEU A 12 4.01 -2.96 -1.84
N ARG A 13 3.19 -4.01 -1.73
CA ARG A 13 2.19 -4.39 -2.72
C ARG A 13 0.85 -4.66 -2.04
N LEU A 14 -0.17 -4.01 -2.54
CA LEU A 14 -1.58 -4.12 -2.16
C LEU A 14 -2.32 -4.80 -3.30
N THR A 15 -3.23 -5.71 -2.99
CA THR A 15 -4.08 -6.38 -3.98
C THR A 15 -5.53 -6.36 -3.50
N GLY A 16 -6.49 -6.09 -4.40
CA GLY A 16 -7.89 -6.02 -4.05
C GLY A 16 -8.86 -6.00 -5.23
N THR A 17 -10.16 -6.03 -4.92
CA THR A 17 -11.27 -6.03 -5.89
C THR A 17 -11.86 -4.64 -6.14
N SER A 18 -12.45 -4.46 -7.33
CA SER A 18 -12.78 -3.15 -7.90
C SER A 18 -13.91 -2.37 -7.22
N ASP A 19 -14.71 -2.98 -6.35
CA ASP A 19 -15.81 -2.29 -5.64
C ASP A 19 -15.33 -1.13 -4.72
N THR A 20 -14.03 -1.06 -4.43
CA THR A 20 -13.40 0.03 -3.65
C THR A 20 -12.43 0.85 -4.50
N LEU A 21 -12.32 0.52 -5.79
CA LEU A 21 -11.27 0.93 -6.72
C LEU A 21 -11.84 1.51 -8.02
N ASP A 22 -13.15 1.50 -8.26
CA ASP A 22 -13.81 2.28 -9.32
C ASP A 22 -13.49 3.79 -9.24
N SER A 23 -12.99 4.25 -8.09
CA SER A 23 -12.45 5.59 -7.87
C SER A 23 -10.94 5.72 -8.13
N ILE A 24 -10.30 4.78 -8.82
CA ILE A 24 -8.85 4.74 -9.07
C ILE A 24 -8.46 5.07 -10.52
N LEU A 25 -9.37 4.84 -11.46
CA LEU A 25 -9.17 5.12 -12.89
C LEU A 25 -10.35 5.96 -13.38
N ASN A 26 -10.27 7.28 -13.20
CA ASN A 26 -11.17 8.22 -13.86
C ASN A 26 -10.29 9.16 -14.68
N ASP A 27 -10.44 9.13 -16.01
CA ASP A 27 -9.78 10.00 -17.00
C ASP A 27 -8.27 10.22 -16.77
N ASP A 28 -7.46 9.16 -16.94
CA ASP A 28 -5.98 9.23 -16.99
C ASP A 28 -5.28 9.80 -15.74
N GLN A 29 -5.99 9.97 -14.63
CA GLN A 29 -5.41 10.33 -13.34
C GLN A 29 -5.32 9.09 -12.45
N ILE A 30 -4.10 8.77 -11.99
CA ILE A 30 -3.88 7.78 -10.95
C ILE A 30 -4.55 8.30 -9.68
N LEU A 31 -5.78 7.87 -9.41
CA LEU A 31 -6.53 8.29 -8.24
C LEU A 31 -6.17 7.42 -7.01
N PHE A 32 -5.14 6.57 -7.06
CA PHE A 32 -4.64 5.85 -5.90
C PHE A 32 -3.19 6.24 -5.64
N SER A 33 -3.01 7.10 -4.65
CA SER A 33 -1.70 7.47 -4.13
C SER A 33 -1.63 6.96 -2.69
N ILE A 34 -0.55 6.24 -2.41
CA ILE A 34 -0.17 5.90 -1.05
C ILE A 34 0.48 7.16 -0.47
N ASP A 35 -0.13 7.73 0.56
CA ASP A 35 0.36 8.95 1.21
C ASP A 35 1.64 8.65 2.00
N GLY A 36 1.77 7.43 2.52
CA GLY A 36 2.95 6.99 3.24
C GLY A 36 2.76 5.69 4.01
N ILE A 37 3.85 5.21 4.57
CA ILE A 37 3.89 4.07 5.50
C ILE A 37 3.69 4.59 6.92
N LEU A 38 2.81 3.92 7.67
CA LEU A 38 2.64 4.15 9.10
C LEU A 38 3.70 3.34 9.84
N LEU A 39 4.51 4.03 10.64
CA LEU A 39 5.59 3.45 11.43
C LEU A 39 5.20 3.28 12.89
N SER A 40 5.86 2.35 13.58
CA SER A 40 5.60 2.01 14.99
C SER A 40 5.94 3.15 15.97
N ASP A 41 6.70 4.14 15.53
CA ASP A 41 6.96 5.39 16.26
C ASP A 41 5.80 6.41 16.16
N GLY A 42 4.74 6.06 15.42
CA GLY A 42 3.55 6.90 15.20
C GLY A 42 3.67 7.86 14.02
N SER A 43 4.79 7.87 13.31
CA SER A 43 4.96 8.71 12.11
C SER A 43 4.32 8.09 10.87
N CYS A 44 3.98 8.96 9.90
CA CYS A 44 3.54 8.59 8.57
C CYS A 44 4.54 9.19 7.57
N GLN A 45 5.26 8.36 6.82
CA GLN A 45 6.36 8.82 5.97
C GLN A 45 6.17 8.36 4.52
N ASP A 46 6.42 9.27 3.58
CA ASP A 46 6.55 8.93 2.16
C ASP A 46 7.95 8.38 1.88
N LEU A 47 8.06 7.06 1.99
CA LEU A 47 9.30 6.32 1.79
C LEU A 47 9.46 5.82 0.34
N PHE A 48 8.53 6.15 -0.56
CA PHE A 48 8.50 5.59 -1.91
C PHE A 48 9.45 6.34 -2.84
N GLU A 49 10.25 5.60 -3.62
CA GLU A 49 10.97 6.12 -4.78
C GLU A 49 10.03 6.20 -5.98
N TYR A 50 9.20 5.15 -6.16
CA TYR A 50 8.24 5.03 -7.23
C TYR A 50 6.99 4.30 -6.72
N GLN A 51 5.82 4.73 -7.19
CA GLN A 51 4.53 4.10 -6.92
C GLN A 51 3.85 3.67 -8.22
N TYR A 52 3.06 2.60 -8.17
CA TYR A 52 2.34 2.06 -9.30
C TYR A 52 0.94 1.59 -8.95
N VAL A 53 0.12 1.56 -9.99
CA VAL A 53 -1.23 1.02 -9.99
C VAL A 53 -1.41 0.28 -11.29
N GLY A 54 -1.93 -0.94 -11.24
CA GLY A 54 -2.18 -1.76 -12.40
C GLY A 54 -3.17 -2.87 -12.12
N GLU A 55 -3.54 -3.60 -13.16
CA GLU A 55 -4.38 -4.78 -13.06
C GLU A 55 -3.53 -6.03 -13.25
N GLU A 56 -3.70 -7.02 -12.38
CA GLU A 56 -3.06 -8.32 -12.47
C GLU A 56 -4.08 -9.42 -12.15
N GLN A 57 -4.35 -10.32 -13.11
CA GLN A 57 -5.27 -11.45 -12.94
C GLN A 57 -6.66 -11.03 -12.41
N GLU A 58 -7.27 -10.02 -13.04
CA GLU A 58 -8.60 -9.48 -12.66
C GLU A 58 -8.65 -8.83 -11.26
N MET A 59 -7.50 -8.64 -10.62
CA MET A 59 -7.36 -7.89 -9.38
C MET A 59 -6.61 -6.58 -9.63
N LEU A 60 -7.00 -5.52 -8.95
CA LEU A 60 -6.18 -4.33 -8.93
C LEU A 60 -4.98 -4.56 -7.99
N THR A 61 -3.82 -4.18 -8.48
CA THR A 61 -2.58 -4.11 -7.73
C THR A 61 -2.14 -2.66 -7.61
N ALA A 62 -1.67 -2.30 -6.42
CA ALA A 62 -1.06 -1.00 -6.20
C ALA A 62 0.09 -1.14 -5.22
N GLY A 63 1.09 -0.29 -5.33
CA GLY A 63 2.27 -0.45 -4.50
C GLY A 63 3.35 0.54 -4.84
N GLY A 64 4.54 0.26 -4.34
CA GLY A 64 5.72 1.04 -4.66
C GLY A 64 6.98 0.44 -4.09
N GLU A 65 8.10 0.93 -4.60
CA GLU A 65 9.45 0.60 -4.15
C GLU A 65 9.95 1.69 -3.21
N PHE A 66 10.65 1.29 -2.15
CA PHE A 66 11.17 2.23 -1.17
C PHE A 66 12.52 2.81 -1.61
N LYS A 67 12.76 4.07 -1.20
CA LYS A 67 14.03 4.76 -1.41
C LYS A 67 15.21 4.06 -0.71
N GLU A 68 14.91 3.39 0.40
CA GLU A 68 15.88 2.70 1.24
C GLU A 68 15.26 1.48 1.92
N ILE A 69 16.09 0.67 2.56
CA ILE A 69 15.64 -0.52 3.29
C ILE A 69 14.88 -0.09 4.55
N VAL A 70 13.62 -0.48 4.63
CA VAL A 70 12.75 -0.21 5.80
C VAL A 70 12.59 -1.50 6.61
N PRO A 71 12.94 -1.53 7.91
CA PRO A 71 12.76 -2.72 8.73
C PRO A 71 11.28 -3.09 8.86
N LEU A 72 10.93 -4.35 8.56
CA LEU A 72 9.53 -4.82 8.53
C LEU A 72 8.80 -4.61 9.86
N GLU A 73 9.51 -4.80 10.97
CA GLU A 73 9.01 -4.65 12.33
C GLU A 73 8.62 -3.21 12.68
N THR A 74 9.12 -2.24 11.92
CA THR A 74 8.76 -0.83 12.10
C THR A 74 7.50 -0.46 11.35
N MET A 75 7.11 -1.22 10.33
CA MET A 75 5.95 -0.92 9.49
C MET A 75 4.67 -1.52 10.07
N ILE A 76 3.73 -0.66 10.46
CA ILE A 76 2.49 -1.08 11.12
C ILE A 76 1.25 -0.88 10.24
N GLY A 77 1.39 -0.16 9.13
CA GLY A 77 0.28 0.11 8.22
C GLY A 77 0.64 1.01 7.06
N VAL A 78 -0.38 1.43 6.32
CA VAL A 78 -0.29 2.34 5.19
C VAL A 78 -1.39 3.37 5.27
N ARG A 79 -1.09 4.62 4.88
CA ARG A 79 -2.10 5.67 4.72
C ARG A 79 -2.41 5.87 3.25
N ILE A 80 -3.70 5.87 2.92
CA ILE A 80 -4.20 6.03 1.55
C ILE A 80 -5.33 7.05 1.60
N LYS A 81 -5.18 8.18 0.90
CA LYS A 81 -6.15 9.30 0.89
C LYS A 81 -6.58 9.74 2.29
N GLY A 82 -5.63 9.87 3.21
CA GLY A 82 -5.86 10.29 4.59
C GLY A 82 -6.49 9.22 5.50
N SER A 83 -6.76 8.02 4.98
CA SER A 83 -7.30 6.90 5.77
C SER A 83 -6.20 5.91 6.13
N ASP A 84 -6.19 5.48 7.39
CA ASP A 84 -5.19 4.56 7.93
C ASP A 84 -5.63 3.10 7.81
N PHE A 85 -4.74 2.27 7.24
CA PHE A 85 -4.94 0.83 7.10
C PHE A 85 -3.80 0.11 7.81
N TYR A 86 -4.12 -0.50 8.95
CA TYR A 86 -3.13 -1.25 9.74
C TYR A 86 -2.91 -2.65 9.17
N PHE A 87 -1.65 -3.08 9.13
CA PHE A 87 -1.31 -4.43 8.72
C PHE A 87 -1.73 -5.41 9.80
N GLN A 88 -2.56 -6.38 9.45
CA GLN A 88 -2.84 -7.49 10.35
C GLN A 88 -1.57 -8.33 10.47
N LYS A 89 -1.05 -8.51 11.69
CA LYS A 89 -0.04 -9.53 11.93
C LYS A 89 -0.66 -10.87 11.59
N ALA A 90 -0.11 -11.59 10.63
CA ALA A 90 -0.45 -12.98 10.44
C ALA A 90 -0.20 -13.69 11.78
N GLU A 91 -1.25 -14.25 12.39
CA GLU A 91 -1.07 -15.21 13.48
C GLU A 91 -0.27 -16.37 12.89
N ALA A 92 0.90 -16.64 13.47
CA ALA A 92 1.65 -17.83 13.09
C ALA A 92 0.85 -19.06 13.53
N GLU A 93 0.36 -19.84 12.57
CA GLU A 93 -0.12 -21.21 12.81
C GLU A 93 1.02 -22.13 13.26
#